data_AF-A0A7J6X2S2-F1
#
_entry.id   AF-A0A7J6X2S2-F1
#
_cell.length_a   1.000
_cell.length_b   1.000
_cell.length_c   1.000
_cell.angle_alpha   90.00
_cell.angle_beta   90.00
_cell.angle_gamma   90.00
#
_symmetry.space_group_name_H-M   'P 1'
#
loop_
_entity.id
_entity.type
_entity.pdbx_description
1 polymer ?
#
loop_
_entity_poly.entity_id
_entity_poly.type
_entity_poly.pdbx_seq_one_letter_code
_entity_poly.pdbx_strand_id
1 'polypeptide(L)'
;MTISELAKWTGQSIPFLQDILVNVGEKVGSEFDPVSIDVAELVAMEVGVNVKRLHSNEGANLQPRPPVVTVMGHVDHGKTSLLDALRQTSVAAKEAGGITQHIGAFVVDMPSGASIPRDMLHLVRCGQEVQQ
;
A
#
# COMPACT_ATOMS: atom_id res chain seq x y z
N MET A 1 7.68 4.96 -22.83
CA MET A 1 6.85 4.58 -23.99
C MET A 1 6.82 5.76 -24.93
N THR A 2 6.96 5.57 -26.23
CA THR A 2 6.94 6.67 -27.24
C THR A 2 5.54 6.86 -27.85
N ILE A 3 5.32 7.97 -28.57
CA ILE A 3 4.04 8.19 -29.27
C ILE A 3 3.83 7.14 -30.36
N SER A 4 4.88 6.79 -31.10
CA SER A 4 4.80 5.77 -32.16
C SER A 4 4.47 4.39 -31.60
N GLU A 5 4.89 4.08 -30.36
CA GLU A 5 4.44 2.88 -29.63
C GLU A 5 2.97 3.02 -29.23
N LEU A 6 2.56 4.13 -28.62
CA LEU A 6 1.17 4.36 -28.21
C LEU A 6 0.19 4.25 -29.39
N ALA A 7 0.54 4.77 -30.56
CA ALA A 7 -0.23 4.67 -31.80
C ALA A 7 -0.46 3.21 -32.22
N LYS A 8 0.58 2.37 -32.13
CA LYS A 8 0.46 0.94 -32.45
C LYS A 8 -0.45 0.19 -31.48
N TRP A 9 -0.41 0.55 -30.20
CA TRP A 9 -1.20 -0.11 -29.16
C TRP A 9 -2.67 0.33 -29.17
N THR A 10 -2.93 1.60 -29.49
CA THR A 10 -4.29 2.18 -29.52
C THR A 10 -4.97 2.04 -30.88
N GLY A 11 -4.23 1.71 -31.94
CA GLY A 11 -4.73 1.67 -33.31
C GLY A 11 -5.08 3.05 -33.88
N GLN A 12 -4.63 4.12 -33.23
CA GLN A 12 -4.90 5.50 -33.63
C GLN A 12 -3.78 6.11 -34.46
N SER A 13 -4.12 7.16 -35.19
CA SER A 13 -3.14 7.93 -35.96
C SER A 13 -2.28 8.82 -35.04
N ILE A 14 -0.99 8.98 -35.37
CA ILE A 14 -0.06 9.83 -34.63
C ILE A 14 -0.58 11.28 -34.49
N PRO A 15 -1.14 11.93 -35.54
CA PRO A 15 -1.69 13.28 -35.41
C PRO A 15 -2.86 13.38 -34.43
N PHE A 16 -3.71 12.35 -34.37
CA PHE A 16 -4.82 12.31 -33.43
C PHE A 16 -4.33 12.22 -31.98
N LEU A 17 -3.33 11.38 -31.71
CA LEU A 17 -2.73 11.29 -30.37
C LEU A 17 -2.00 12.58 -29.97
N GLN A 18 -1.36 13.26 -30.91
CA GLN A 18 -0.73 14.56 -30.65
C GLN A 18 -1.74 15.63 -30.26
N ASP A 19 -2.92 15.65 -30.91
CA ASP A 19 -4.00 16.58 -30.55
C ASP A 19 -4.50 16.34 -29.12
N ILE A 20 -4.72 15.07 -28.75
CA ILE A 20 -5.10 14.69 -27.39
C ILE A 20 -4.02 15.11 -26.38
N LEU A 21 -2.74 14.87 -26.68
CA LEU A 21 -1.63 15.25 -25.80
C LEU A 21 -1.57 16.77 -25.57
N VAL A 22 -1.79 17.57 -26.62
CA VAL A 22 -1.87 19.03 -26.50
C VAL A 22 -3.07 19.45 -25.65
N ASN A 23 -4.23 18.80 -25.79
CA ASN A 23 -5.42 19.05 -24.98
C ASN A 23 -5.21 18.70 -23.49
N VAL A 24 -4.38 17.69 -23.21
CA VAL A 24 -3.96 17.28 -21.85
C VAL A 24 -2.87 18.21 -21.29
N GLY A 25 -2.31 19.11 -22.11
CA GLY A 25 -1.29 20.09 -21.70
C GLY A 25 0.15 19.60 -21.85
N GLU A 26 0.36 18.44 -22.49
CA GLU A 26 1.68 17.86 -22.71
C GLU A 26 2.22 18.27 -24.09
N LYS A 27 3.38 18.91 -24.11
CA LYS A 27 4.05 19.32 -25.35
C LYS A 27 5.07 18.27 -25.74
N VAL A 28 4.80 17.56 -26.84
CA VAL A 28 5.73 16.58 -27.40
C VAL A 28 6.27 17.10 -28.73
N GLY A 29 7.60 17.14 -28.89
CA GLY A 29 8.27 17.74 -30.04
C GLY A 29 8.53 16.76 -31.18
N SER A 30 8.70 15.49 -30.85
CA SER A 30 9.02 14.40 -31.76
C SER A 30 8.19 13.16 -31.42
N GLU A 31 7.87 12.35 -32.43
CA GLU A 31 7.14 11.08 -32.26
C GLU A 31 7.91 10.04 -31.41
N PHE A 32 9.24 10.21 -31.30
CA PHE A 32 10.14 9.36 -30.53
C PHE A 32 10.37 9.84 -29.10
N ASP A 33 9.79 10.97 -28.71
CA ASP A 33 9.97 11.48 -27.35
C ASP A 33 9.28 10.54 -26.34
N PRO A 34 9.92 10.30 -25.18
CA PRO A 34 9.34 9.45 -24.16
C PRO A 34 8.16 10.14 -23.48
N VAL A 35 7.03 9.45 -23.44
CA VAL A 35 5.83 9.84 -22.70
C VAL A 35 5.80 9.10 -21.35
N SER A 36 5.39 9.81 -20.31
CA SER A 36 5.18 9.22 -18.98
C SER A 36 4.05 8.21 -18.99
N ILE A 37 4.09 7.25 -18.06
CA ILE A 37 3.07 6.20 -17.94
C ILE A 37 1.70 6.81 -17.59
N ASP A 38 1.69 7.91 -16.82
CA ASP A 38 0.45 8.60 -16.43
C ASP A 38 -0.23 9.30 -17.62
N VAL A 39 0.55 10.00 -18.45
CA VAL A 39 0.01 10.68 -19.64
C VAL A 39 -0.46 9.67 -20.68
N ALA A 40 0.31 8.60 -20.87
CA ALA A 40 -0.03 7.48 -21.74
C ALA A 40 -1.41 6.87 -21.43
N GLU A 41 -1.70 6.68 -20.15
CA GLU A 41 -2.98 6.13 -19.70
C GLU A 41 -4.13 7.11 -19.88
N LEU A 42 -3.94 8.39 -19.58
CA LEU A 42 -4.95 9.42 -19.84
C LEU A 42 -5.36 9.42 -21.31
N VAL A 43 -4.37 9.40 -22.21
CA VAL A 43 -4.62 9.33 -23.66
C VAL A 43 -5.34 8.02 -24.02
N ALA A 44 -4.94 6.89 -23.45
CA ALA A 44 -5.58 5.63 -23.76
C ALA A 44 -7.03 5.53 -23.23
N MET A 45 -7.31 6.12 -22.07
CA MET A 45 -8.68 6.26 -21.53
C MET A 45 -9.54 7.14 -22.44
N GLU A 46 -8.99 8.24 -22.96
CA GLU A 46 -9.69 9.14 -23.90
C GLU A 46 -10.04 8.41 -25.22
N VAL A 47 -9.15 7.52 -25.69
CA VAL A 47 -9.36 6.70 -26.88
C VAL A 47 -10.30 5.50 -26.62
N GLY A 48 -10.66 5.25 -25.35
CA GLY A 48 -11.53 4.13 -24.97
C GLY A 48 -10.80 2.77 -24.91
N VAL A 49 -9.47 2.77 -24.83
CA VAL A 49 -8.66 1.56 -24.65
C VAL A 49 -8.54 1.26 -23.16
N ASN A 50 -8.92 0.05 -22.76
CA ASN A 50 -8.82 -0.39 -21.38
C ASN A 50 -7.35 -0.72 -21.04
N VAL A 51 -6.62 0.25 -20.50
CA VAL A 51 -5.24 0.08 -20.06
C VAL A 51 -5.22 -0.38 -18.63
N LYS A 52 -4.74 -1.61 -18.41
CA LYS A 52 -4.48 -2.11 -17.08
C LYS A 52 -3.03 -1.79 -16.73
N ARG A 53 -2.81 -0.91 -15.75
CA ARG A 53 -1.49 -0.77 -15.14
C ARG A 53 -1.09 -2.10 -14.53
N LEU A 54 -0.13 -2.78 -15.17
CA LEU A 54 0.57 -3.87 -14.52
C LEU A 54 1.44 -3.25 -13.43
N HIS A 55 0.90 -3.13 -12.22
CA HIS A 55 1.75 -3.02 -11.05
C HIS A 55 2.70 -4.22 -11.07
N SER A 56 3.96 -4.06 -10.64
CA SER A 56 5.01 -5.10 -10.72
C SER A 56 4.65 -6.48 -10.11
N ASN A 57 3.48 -6.61 -9.49
CA ASN A 57 2.96 -7.84 -8.91
C ASN A 57 1.84 -8.52 -9.71
N GLU A 58 1.33 -7.95 -10.81
CA GLU A 58 0.34 -8.60 -11.65
C GLU A 58 1.02 -9.72 -12.47
N GLY A 59 0.94 -10.95 -11.96
CA GLY A 59 1.63 -12.14 -12.51
C GLY A 59 2.74 -12.70 -11.60
N ALA A 60 3.04 -12.03 -10.48
CA ALA A 60 3.92 -12.57 -9.46
C ALA A 60 3.18 -13.62 -8.61
N ASN A 61 3.85 -14.75 -8.30
CA ASN A 61 3.33 -15.74 -7.36
C ASN A 61 3.29 -15.13 -5.95
N LEU A 62 2.15 -14.52 -5.57
CA LEU A 62 1.98 -13.86 -4.28
C LEU A 62 2.01 -14.90 -3.16
N GLN A 63 3.06 -14.85 -2.33
CA GLN A 63 3.13 -15.69 -1.16
C GLN A 63 2.22 -15.15 -0.04
N PRO A 64 1.46 -16.02 0.66
CA PRO A 64 0.68 -15.61 1.81
C PRO A 64 1.63 -15.12 2.91
N ARG A 65 1.34 -13.98 3.52
CA ARG A 65 2.13 -13.40 4.63
C ARG A 65 1.28 -13.40 5.90
N PRO A 66 1.89 -13.48 7.09
CA PRO A 66 1.13 -13.42 8.32
C PRO A 66 0.44 -12.05 8.46
N PRO A 67 -0.75 -12.01 9.08
CA PRO A 67 -1.43 -10.75 9.34
C PRO A 67 -0.62 -9.88 10.33
N VAL A 68 -0.67 -8.57 10.10
CA VAL A 68 -0.16 -7.55 11.02
C VAL A 68 -1.35 -6.79 11.57
N VAL A 69 -1.49 -6.72 12.90
CA VAL A 69 -2.61 -6.07 13.58
C VAL A 69 -2.09 -4.99 14.51
N THR A 70 -2.62 -3.78 14.36
CA THR A 70 -2.34 -2.66 15.28
C THR A 70 -3.53 -2.49 16.22
N VAL A 71 -3.26 -2.37 17.52
CA VAL A 71 -4.29 -2.09 18.53
C VAL A 71 -4.31 -0.60 18.84
N MET A 72 -5.39 0.08 18.45
CA MET A 72 -5.60 1.52 18.65
C MET A 72 -6.80 1.79 19.57
N GLY A 73 -6.86 2.98 20.18
CA GLY A 73 -7.94 3.39 21.08
C GLY A 73 -7.53 4.45 22.10
N HIS A 74 -8.49 4.96 22.87
CA HIS A 74 -8.28 6.01 23.88
C HIS A 74 -7.36 5.57 25.03
N VAL A 75 -6.77 6.55 25.74
CA VAL A 75 -5.91 6.31 26.94
C VAL A 75 -6.69 5.46 27.96
N ASP A 76 -5.99 4.62 28.70
CA ASP A 76 -6.55 3.76 29.77
C ASP A 76 -7.60 2.71 29.38
N HIS A 77 -7.87 2.51 28.09
CA HIS A 77 -8.74 1.43 27.61
C HIS A 77 -8.07 0.03 27.65
N GLY A 78 -6.98 -0.13 28.41
CA GLY A 78 -6.34 -1.44 28.59
C GLY A 78 -5.69 -2.04 27.35
N LYS A 79 -5.38 -1.25 26.31
CA LYS A 79 -4.70 -1.71 25.08
C LYS A 79 -3.43 -2.49 25.41
N THR A 80 -2.60 -1.95 26.29
CA THR A 80 -1.38 -2.61 26.76
C THR A 80 -1.67 -3.90 27.50
N SER A 81 -2.62 -3.88 28.43
CA SER A 81 -2.96 -5.02 29.27
C SER A 81 -3.45 -6.20 28.42
N LEU A 82 -4.22 -5.92 27.35
CA LEU A 82 -4.63 -6.92 26.37
C LEU A 82 -3.42 -7.53 25.64
N LEU A 83 -2.49 -6.69 25.21
CA LEU A 83 -1.27 -7.16 24.53
C LEU A 83 -0.36 -7.94 25.47
N ASP A 84 -0.30 -7.56 26.75
CA ASP A 84 0.44 -8.26 27.79
C ASP A 84 -0.15 -9.64 28.10
N ALA A 85 -1.48 -9.75 28.19
CA ALA A 85 -2.17 -11.02 28.37
C ALA A 85 -1.91 -11.99 27.21
N LEU A 86 -1.96 -11.48 25.96
CA LEU A 86 -1.63 -12.28 24.77
C LEU A 86 -0.18 -12.76 24.74
N ARG A 87 0.73 -12.00 25.35
CA ARG A 87 2.18 -12.33 25.40
C ARG A 87 2.59 -13.12 26.64
N GLN A 88 1.71 -13.30 27.62
CA GLN A 88 2.08 -13.75 28.97
C GLN A 88 3.20 -12.88 29.58
N THR A 89 3.22 -11.59 29.26
CA THR A 89 4.17 -10.60 29.80
C THR A 89 3.45 -9.54 30.62
N SER A 90 4.20 -8.70 31.34
CA SER A 90 3.66 -7.56 32.07
C SER A 90 4.52 -6.33 31.79
N VAL A 91 4.42 -5.79 30.58
CA VAL A 91 5.13 -4.58 30.13
C VAL A 91 4.46 -3.32 30.66
N ALA A 92 3.13 -3.28 30.78
CA ALA A 92 2.39 -2.16 31.39
C ALA A 92 2.92 -1.80 32.78
N ALA A 93 3.17 -2.81 33.64
CA ALA A 93 3.66 -2.59 35.00
C ALA A 93 5.12 -2.08 35.05
N LYS A 94 5.87 -2.21 33.95
CA LYS A 94 7.29 -1.81 33.87
C LYS A 94 7.49 -0.44 33.22
N GLU A 95 6.44 0.13 32.62
CA GLU A 95 6.49 1.43 31.98
C GLU A 95 6.08 2.54 32.94
N ALA A 96 6.76 3.69 32.81
CA ALA A 96 6.52 4.84 33.67
C ALA A 96 5.06 5.31 33.54
N GLY A 97 4.36 5.37 34.69
CA GLY A 97 2.96 5.78 34.73
C GLY A 97 1.95 4.73 34.28
N GLY A 98 2.37 3.48 34.00
CA GLY A 98 1.46 2.41 33.58
C GLY A 98 0.89 2.56 32.16
N ILE A 99 1.42 3.50 31.38
CA ILE A 99 0.95 3.85 30.03
C ILE A 99 2.01 3.56 28.97
N THR A 100 1.56 3.22 27.75
CA THR A 100 2.46 3.00 26.61
C THR A 100 3.11 4.28 26.14
N GLN A 101 4.44 4.36 26.21
CA GLN A 101 5.20 5.44 25.57
C GLN A 101 5.79 5.05 24.22
N HIS A 102 6.23 3.80 24.07
CA HIS A 102 6.96 3.35 22.89
C HIS A 102 6.15 2.44 21.97
N ILE A 103 6.34 2.59 20.66
CA ILE A 103 5.85 1.64 19.67
C ILE A 103 6.67 0.36 19.76
N GLY A 104 5.98 -0.77 19.81
CA GLY A 104 6.62 -2.09 19.83
C GLY A 104 5.86 -3.05 18.94
N ALA A 105 6.60 -3.88 18.21
CA ALA A 105 6.06 -5.00 17.45
C ALA A 105 6.45 -6.31 18.14
N PHE A 106 5.51 -7.23 18.24
CA PHE A 106 5.75 -8.55 18.81
C PHE A 106 4.93 -9.58 18.08
N VAL A 107 5.34 -10.82 18.29
CA VAL A 107 4.78 -11.97 17.63
C VAL A 107 4.10 -12.85 18.65
N VAL A 108 2.87 -13.28 18.35
CA VAL A 108 2.09 -14.19 19.20
C VAL A 108 1.73 -15.42 18.40
N ASP A 109 2.06 -16.58 18.98
CA ASP A 109 1.64 -17.89 18.49
C ASP A 109 0.20 -18.15 18.94
N MET A 110 -0.69 -18.40 17.98
CA MET A 110 -2.10 -18.65 18.28
C MET A 110 -2.38 -20.16 18.35
N PRO A 111 -3.10 -20.65 19.39
CA PRO A 111 -3.58 -22.03 19.43
C PRO A 111 -4.63 -22.19 18.31
N SER A 112 -4.24 -22.88 17.24
CA SER A 112 -4.86 -22.78 15.92
C SER A 112 -6.29 -23.33 15.82
N GLY A 113 -7.02 -22.79 14.85
CA GLY A 113 -8.35 -23.26 14.43
C GLY A 113 -8.84 -22.61 13.13
N ALA A 114 -8.30 -21.44 12.74
CA ALA A 114 -8.57 -20.81 11.46
C ALA A 114 -7.41 -21.02 10.49
N SER A 115 -7.73 -21.43 9.27
CA SER A 115 -6.85 -21.65 8.12
C SER A 115 -6.14 -20.36 7.67
N ILE A 116 -5.26 -19.80 8.49
CA ILE A 116 -4.31 -18.77 8.09
C ILE A 116 -2.94 -19.46 8.04
N PRO A 117 -2.31 -19.56 6.86
CA PRO A 117 -0.98 -20.12 6.78
C PRO A 117 -0.04 -19.16 7.52
N ARG A 118 0.61 -19.66 8.58
CA ARG A 118 1.55 -18.99 9.52
C ARG A 118 0.85 -18.56 10.81
N ASP A 119 1.05 -19.37 11.85
CA ASP A 119 0.51 -19.26 13.22
C ASP A 119 0.95 -18.01 14.01
N MET A 120 1.42 -16.96 13.32
CA MET A 120 2.33 -15.97 13.84
C MET A 120 1.75 -14.56 13.62
N LEU A 121 1.02 -14.02 14.60
CA LEU A 121 0.38 -12.71 14.51
C LEU A 121 1.38 -11.60 14.92
N HIS A 122 1.61 -10.64 14.05
CA HIS A 122 2.43 -9.47 14.38
C HIS A 122 1.54 -8.38 14.97
N LEU A 123 1.68 -8.15 16.27
CA LEU A 123 0.92 -7.13 16.99
C LEU A 123 1.77 -5.87 17.16
N VAL A 124 1.23 -4.74 16.71
CA VAL A 124 1.85 -3.43 16.86
C VAL A 124 1.13 -2.66 17.95
N ARG A 125 1.89 -2.26 18.97
CA ARG A 125 1.43 -1.39 20.06
C ARG A 125 1.66 0.06 19.67
N CYS A 126 0.64 0.91 19.81
CA CYS A 126 0.76 2.35 19.61
C CYS A 126 1.30 3.02 20.89
N GLY A 127 2.36 3.84 20.76
CA GLY A 127 2.80 4.75 21.81
C GLY A 127 1.88 5.96 21.91
N GLN A 128 1.49 6.36 23.11
CA GLN A 128 0.77 7.61 23.33
C GLN A 128 1.77 8.71 23.68
N GLU A 129 1.58 9.90 23.12
CA GLU A 129 2.29 11.10 23.58
C GLU A 129 1.77 11.48 24.96
N VAL A 130 2.68 11.65 25.93
CA VAL A 130 2.37 12.32 27.20
C VAL A 130 1.86 13.70 26.86
N GLN A 131 0.55 13.94 27.00
CA GLN A 131 0.04 15.30 27.12
C GLN A 131 0.55 15.83 28.47
N GLN A 132 1.68 16.52 28.43
CA GLN A 132 2.09 17.44 29.49
C GLN A 132 1.11 18.60 29.57
#